data_AF-A0A6L9QAU2-F1
#
_entry.id   AF-A0A6L9QAU2-F1
#
_cell.length_a   1.000
_cell.length_b   1.000
_cell.length_c   1.000
_cell.angle_alpha   90.00
_cell.angle_beta   90.00
_cell.angle_gamma   90.00
#
_symmetry.space_group_name_H-M   'P 1'
#
loop_
_entity.id
_entity.type
_entity.pdbx_description
1 polymer ?
#
loop_
_entity_poly.entity_id
_entity_poly.type
_entity_poly.pdbx_seq_one_letter_code
_entity_poly.pdbx_strand_id
1 'polypeptide(L)' 'MADVFDDLTAEFEQLDAMLASLTPEQWAQASDAEGWSVSDVVLHLAQTNEVITEPSIAEGTPFLSADGASPARTVDGVVA' A
#
# COMPACT_ATOMS: atom_id res chain seq x y z
N MET A 1 -14.31 -18.58 -5.89
CA MET A 1 -14.41 -17.16 -5.49
C MET A 1 -14.30 -17.01 -3.98
N ALA A 2 -15.02 -17.78 -3.15
CA ALA A 2 -14.83 -17.77 -1.69
C ALA A 2 -13.37 -18.04 -1.27
N ASP A 3 -12.76 -19.07 -1.85
CA ASP A 3 -11.35 -19.46 -1.66
C ASP A 3 -10.36 -18.29 -1.83
N VAL A 4 -10.55 -17.44 -2.84
CA VAL A 4 -9.69 -16.29 -3.11
C VAL A 4 -9.85 -15.21 -2.01
N PHE A 5 -11.05 -15.02 -1.48
CA PHE A 5 -11.28 -14.06 -0.40
C PHE A 5 -10.76 -14.59 0.93
N ASP A 6 -10.86 -15.90 1.16
CA ASP A 6 -10.31 -16.55 2.35
C ASP A 6 -8.77 -16.45 2.35
N ASP A 7 -8.13 -16.72 1.20
CA ASP A 7 -6.68 -16.54 1.01
C ASP A 7 -6.27 -15.08 1.24
N LEU A 8 -6.96 -14.11 0.61
CA LEU A 8 -6.68 -12.68 0.82
C LEU A 8 -6.84 -12.26 2.28
N THR A 9 -7.83 -12.81 2.99
CA THR A 9 -8.04 -12.54 4.41
C THR A 9 -6.85 -13.04 5.23
N ALA A 10 -6.39 -14.27 4.96
CA ALA A 10 -5.23 -14.84 5.64
C ALA A 10 -3.93 -14.08 5.34
N GLU A 11 -3.78 -13.53 4.13
CA GLU A 11 -2.66 -12.66 3.77
C GLU A 11 -2.71 -11.32 4.54
N PHE A 12 -3.88 -10.70 4.66
CA PHE A 12 -4.05 -9.46 5.42
C PHE A 12 -3.80 -9.66 6.92
N GLU A 13 -4.24 -10.78 7.51
CA GLU A 13 -3.94 -11.10 8.91
C GLU A 13 -2.44 -11.27 9.15
N GLN A 14 -1.72 -11.91 8.22
CA GLN A 14 -0.26 -12.01 8.29
C GLN A 14 0.41 -10.65 8.19
N LEU A 15 -0.07 -9.79 7.28
CA LEU A 15 0.43 -8.43 7.12
C LEU A 15 0.21 -7.61 8.40
N ASP A 16 -0.98 -7.66 8.99
CA ASP A 16 -1.30 -6.96 10.24
C ASP A 16 -0.39 -7.43 11.39
N ALA A 17 -0.18 -8.73 11.53
CA ALA A 17 0.74 -9.28 12.53
C ALA A 17 2.19 -8.81 12.33
N MET A 18 2.66 -8.72 11.07
CA MET A 18 3.99 -8.19 10.76
C MET A 18 4.10 -6.71 11.13
N LEU A 19 3.14 -5.87 10.72
CA LEU A 19 3.13 -4.44 11.01
C LEU A 19 3.02 -4.14 12.51
N ALA A 20 2.20 -4.91 13.24
CA ALA A 20 2.05 -4.80 14.68
C ALA A 20 3.33 -5.17 15.44
N SER A 21 4.21 -5.97 14.85
CA SER A 21 5.50 -6.36 15.46
C SER A 21 6.59 -5.30 15.32
N LEU A 22 6.41 -4.29 14.46
CA LEU A 22 7.41 -3.26 14.19
C LEU A 22 7.52 -2.28 15.36
N THR A 23 8.77 -1.97 15.72
CA THR A 23 9.12 -0.93 16.70
C THR A 23 8.95 0.47 16.10
N PRO A 24 8.79 1.53 16.93
CA PRO A 24 8.72 2.90 16.44
C PRO A 24 9.91 3.31 15.57
N GLU A 25 11.11 2.81 15.90
CA GLU A 25 12.32 3.08 15.13
C GLU A 25 12.27 2.40 13.75
N GLN A 26 11.71 1.19 13.65
CA GLN A 26 11.51 0.49 12.37
C GLN A 26 10.45 1.17 11.51
N TRP A 27 9.38 1.67 12.12
CA TRP A 27 8.36 2.48 11.44
C TRP A 27 8.95 3.77 10.82
N ALA A 28 9.97 4.34 11.46
CA ALA A 28 10.67 5.54 10.98
C ALA A 28 11.81 5.26 9.98
N GLN A 29 12.13 3.99 9.68
CA GLN A 29 13.19 3.67 8.71
C GLN A 29 12.80 4.13 7.30
N ALA A 30 13.81 4.54 6.54
CA ALA A 30 13.65 4.83 5.12
C ALA A 30 13.23 3.54 4.39
N SER A 31 12.23 3.66 3.54
CA SER A 31 11.80 2.60 2.61
C SER A 31 12.59 2.67 1.30
N ASP A 32 12.37 1.70 0.42
CA ASP A 32 12.91 1.73 -0.95
C ASP A 32 12.20 2.78 -1.84
N ALA A 33 11.08 3.35 -1.37
CA ALA A 33 10.49 4.53 -1.98
C ALA A 33 11.30 5.77 -1.55
N GLU A 34 11.93 6.41 -2.52
CA GLU A 34 12.83 7.55 -2.31
C GLU A 34 12.16 8.66 -1.48
N GLY A 35 12.74 8.94 -0.31
CA GLY A 35 12.26 9.99 0.59
C GLY A 35 11.08 9.60 1.48
N TRP A 36 10.62 8.35 1.44
CA TRP A 36 9.48 7.87 2.25
C TRP A 36 9.94 6.90 3.32
N SER A 37 9.41 7.03 4.52
CA SER A 37 9.56 6.02 5.57
C SER A 37 8.61 4.85 5.36
N VAL A 38 8.81 3.76 6.11
CA VAL A 38 7.86 2.63 6.19
C VAL A 38 6.45 3.14 6.58
N SER A 39 6.38 4.09 7.51
CA SER A 39 5.10 4.70 7.92
C SER A 39 4.40 5.42 6.78
N ASP A 40 5.15 6.17 5.96
CA ASP A 40 4.60 6.92 4.83
C ASP A 40 4.02 5.97 3.76
N VAL A 41 4.73 4.88 3.49
CA VAL A 41 4.26 3.83 2.55
C VAL A 41 2.98 3.19 3.05
N VAL A 42 2.94 2.73 4.31
CA VAL A 42 1.74 2.07 4.85
C VAL A 42 0.56 3.04 4.95
N LEU A 43 0.79 4.30 5.33
CA LEU A 43 -0.24 5.33 5.34
C LEU A 43 -0.82 5.56 3.94
N HIS A 44 0.04 5.65 2.92
CA HIS A 44 -0.41 5.81 1.54
C HIS A 44 -1.25 4.61 1.07
N LEU A 45 -0.81 3.39 1.36
CA LEU A 45 -1.55 2.17 1.03
C LEU A 45 -2.93 2.14 1.71
N ALA A 46 -2.99 2.44 3.02
CA ALA A 46 -4.24 2.49 3.77
C ALA A 46 -5.22 3.50 3.16
N GLN A 47 -4.75 4.71 2.83
CA GLN A 47 -5.57 5.74 2.17
C GLN A 47 -6.12 5.26 0.83
N THR A 48 -5.32 4.59 0.01
CA THR A 48 -5.79 4.05 -1.29
C THR A 48 -6.77 2.88 -1.14
N ASN A 49 -6.65 2.07 -0.08
CA ASN A 49 -7.58 0.98 0.20
C ASN A 49 -8.94 1.48 0.71
N GLU A 50 -8.95 2.50 1.57
CA GLU A 50 -10.18 3.12 2.07
C GLU A 50 -11.02 3.73 0.93
N VAL A 51 -10.36 4.27 -0.10
CA VAL A 51 -11.02 4.80 -1.32
C VAL A 51 -11.82 3.72 -2.07
N ILE A 52 -11.50 2.44 -1.93
CA ILE A 52 -12.29 1.34 -2.52
C ILE A 52 -13.58 1.09 -1.72
N THR A 53 -13.54 1.35 -0.41
CA THR A 53 -14.65 1.08 0.51
C THR A 53 -15.67 2.22 0.49
N GLU A 54 -15.22 3.45 0.24
CA GLU A 54 -16.04 4.65 0.10
C GLU A 54 -16.36 4.92 -1.39
N PRO A 55 -17.61 4.76 -1.86
CA PRO A 55 -17.98 5.00 -3.27
C PRO A 55 -18.02 6.49 -3.66
N SER A 56 -17.37 7.38 -2.92
CA SER A 56 -17.50 8.84 -3.11
C SER A 56 -16.63 9.42 -4.22
N ILE A 57 -15.89 8.60 -4.99
CA ILE A 57 -15.24 9.08 -6.21
C ILE A 57 -16.36 9.37 -7.20
N ALA A 58 -16.71 10.66 -7.33
CA ALA A 58 -17.66 11.11 -8.34
C ALA A 58 -17.27 10.50 -9.69
N GLU A 59 -18.22 9.81 -10.33
CA GLU A 59 -18.04 9.14 -11.61
C GLU A 59 -17.21 10.02 -12.56
N GLY A 60 -16.02 9.53 -12.94
CA GLY A 60 -15.23 10.11 -14.04
C GLY A 60 -13.98 10.93 -13.66
N THR A 61 -13.54 10.96 -12.40
CA THR A 61 -12.22 11.56 -12.07
C THR A 61 -11.14 10.49 -11.86
N PRO A 62 -10.08 10.44 -12.70
CA PRO A 62 -8.97 9.53 -12.49
C PRO A 62 -8.19 9.94 -11.24
N PHE A 63 -7.96 8.99 -10.33
CA PHE A 63 -7.16 9.17 -9.11
C PHE A 63 -5.70 9.58 -9.41
N LEU A 64 -5.18 9.13 -10.56
CA LEU A 64 -3.86 9.50 -11.06
C LEU A 64 -4.02 10.49 -12.23
N SER A 65 -3.56 11.72 -12.02
CA SER A 65 -3.31 12.61 -13.16
C SER A 65 -2.14 12.05 -13.97
N ALA A 66 -2.33 11.95 -15.29
CA ALA A 66 -1.39 11.29 -16.20
C ALA A 66 0.02 11.91 -16.26
N ASP A 67 0.26 13.06 -15.62
CA ASP A 67 1.52 13.80 -15.68
C ASP A 67 2.62 13.33 -14.70
N GLY A 68 2.39 12.29 -13.89
CA GLY A 68 3.37 11.84 -12.87
C GLY A 68 3.76 10.36 -12.89
N ALA A 69 3.09 9.51 -13.66
CA ALA A 69 3.34 8.06 -13.64
C ALA A 69 4.53 7.70 -14.55
N SER A 70 5.75 7.81 -14.03
CA SER A 70 6.88 7.08 -14.63
C SER A 70 6.78 5.60 -14.18
N PRO A 71 6.55 4.63 -15.09
CA PRO A 71 6.38 3.22 -14.75
C PRO A 71 7.67 2.52 -14.29
N ALA A 72 8.76 3.25 -14.08
CA ALA A 72 10.11 2.71 -13.93
C ALA A 72 10.55 2.47 -12.47
N ARG A 73 9.64 2.49 -11.50
CA ARG A 73 9.99 2.16 -10.11
C ARG A 73 8.79 1.52 -9.39
N THR A 74 8.29 0.41 -9.94
CA THR A 74 7.42 -0.48 -9.17
C THR A 74 8.26 -1.18 -8.10
N VAL A 75 7.64 -1.50 -6.97
CA VAL A 75 8.27 -2.15 -5.80
C VAL A 75 8.98 -3.46 -6.18
N ASP A 76 8.58 -4.10 -7.29
CA ASP A 76 9.17 -5.34 -7.82
C ASP A 76 10.63 -5.24 -8.27
N GLY A 77 11.24 -4.05 -8.27
CA GLY A 77 12.66 -3.87 -8.62
C GLY A 77 13.68 -4.28 -7.55
N VAL A 78 13.23 -4.63 -6.33
CA VAL A 78 14.10 -4.87 -5.15
C VAL A 78 14.07 -6.35 -4.69
N VAL A 79 13.95 -7.29 -5.62
CA VAL A 79 14.29 -8.69 -5.32
C VAL A 79 15.30 -9.17 -6.36
N ALA A 80 16.58 -9.08 -6.00
CA ALA A 80 17.70 -9.66 -6.73
C ALA A 80 18.05 -11.04 -6.16
#